data_AF-D7N861-F1
#
_entry.id   AF-D7N861-F1
#
_cell.length_a   1.000
_cell.length_b   1.000
_cell.length_c   1.000
_cell.angle_alpha   90.00
_cell.angle_beta   90.00
_cell.angle_gamma   90.00
#
_symmetry.space_group_name_H-M   'P 1'
#
loop_
_entity.id
_entity.type
_entity.pdbx_description
1 polymer ?
#
loop_
_entity_poly.entity_id
_entity_poly.type
_entity_poly.pdbx_seq_one_letter_code
_entity_poly.pdbx_strand_id
1 'polypeptide(L)'
;MTKLNINPTRMNLSMLKKRLITSSRGHKLLKDKQDELMRRFIEIVKENKRLREEVEAELSKSFKDFLLASAFMSPEMLEAAVTFPTQKTNLEITTKNVMSVEIPQMEFKTEKLTEDGSLYPYGYAQTTADLDEAIDKLSYVMDKLLRLAQLEKSTQLMADEIEKTR
;
A
#
# COMPACT_ATOMS: atom_id res chain seq x y z
N MET A 1 7.78 37.52 21.77
CA MET A 1 7.19 36.59 22.75
C MET A 1 5.81 37.10 23.14
N THR A 2 4.75 36.39 22.74
CA THR A 2 3.38 36.66 23.19
C THR A 2 3.24 36.26 24.65
N LYS A 3 3.00 37.24 25.54
CA LYS A 3 2.67 36.99 26.95
C LYS A 3 1.18 36.65 27.06
N LEU A 4 0.86 35.57 27.75
CA LEU A 4 -0.52 35.26 28.13
C LEU A 4 -1.06 36.37 29.04
N ASN A 5 -2.24 36.91 28.71
CA ASN A 5 -2.93 37.89 29.54
C ASN A 5 -3.70 37.17 30.65
N ILE A 6 -3.14 37.16 31.86
CA ILE A 6 -3.67 36.47 33.04
C ILE A 6 -3.39 37.30 34.29
N ASN A 7 -4.31 37.26 35.25
CA ASN A 7 -4.18 38.00 36.50
C ASN A 7 -2.96 37.51 37.31
N PRO A 8 -2.12 38.42 37.85
CA PRO A 8 -0.88 38.08 38.54
C PRO A 8 -1.13 37.59 39.98
N THR A 9 -1.76 36.42 40.12
CA THR A 9 -2.04 35.78 41.42
C THR A 9 -1.05 34.65 41.70
N ARG A 10 -0.74 34.38 42.98
CA ARG A 10 0.11 33.23 43.38
C ARG A 10 -0.44 31.89 42.88
N MET A 11 -1.77 31.75 42.84
CA MET A 11 -2.43 30.55 42.33
C MET A 11 -2.15 30.35 40.83
N ASN A 12 -2.27 31.41 40.03
CA ASN A 12 -1.97 31.36 38.60
C ASN A 12 -0.50 31.07 38.33
N LEU A 13 0.43 31.63 39.13
CA LEU A 13 1.85 31.32 39.03
C LEU A 13 2.14 29.82 39.25
N SER A 14 1.52 29.20 40.27
CA SER A 14 1.68 27.76 40.53
C SER A 14 1.14 26.90 39.38
N MET A 15 -0.04 27.27 38.85
CA MET A 15 -0.63 26.59 37.69
C MET A 15 0.24 26.68 36.44
N LEU A 16 0.78 27.87 36.13
CA LEU A 16 1.69 28.06 34.99
C LEU A 16 2.98 27.28 35.13
N LYS A 17 3.57 27.21 36.34
CA LYS A 17 4.78 26.40 36.58
C LYS A 17 4.51 24.92 36.32
N LYS A 18 3.36 24.39 36.77
CA LYS A 18 2.95 23.01 36.47
C LYS A 18 2.74 22.81 34.96
N ARG A 19 2.04 23.75 34.30
CA ARG A 19 1.83 23.72 32.84
C ARG A 19 3.15 23.71 32.08
N LEU A 20 4.12 24.55 32.48
CA LEU A 20 5.45 24.60 31.87
C LEU A 20 6.14 23.23 31.94
N ILE A 21 6.17 22.59 33.11
CA ILE A 21 6.78 21.27 33.28
C ILE A 21 6.10 20.24 32.38
N THR A 22 4.76 20.20 32.38
CA THR A 22 3.99 19.28 31.54
C THR A 22 4.24 19.52 30.05
N SER A 23 4.24 20.79 29.61
CA SER A 23 4.49 21.17 28.22
C SER A 23 5.93 20.85 27.79
N SER A 24 6.93 21.09 28.63
CA SER A 24 8.32 20.73 28.33
C SER A 24 8.53 19.22 28.20
N ARG A 25 7.88 18.41 29.06
CA ARG A 25 7.90 16.95 28.94
C ARG A 25 7.15 16.46 27.71
N GLY A 26 5.96 17.00 27.45
CA GLY A 26 5.17 16.67 26.27
C GLY A 26 5.90 16.97 24.97
N HIS A 27 6.59 18.11 24.88
CA HIS A 27 7.40 18.45 23.71
C HIS A 27 8.53 17.45 23.48
N LYS A 28 9.24 17.03 24.54
CA LYS A 28 10.27 16.00 24.42
C LYS A 28 9.70 14.67 23.92
N LEU A 29 8.59 14.21 24.49
CA LEU A 29 7.94 12.96 24.07
C LEU A 29 7.47 12.98 22.62
N LEU A 30 6.94 14.12 22.15
CA LEU A 30 6.54 14.28 20.75
C LEU A 30 7.74 14.25 19.81
N LYS A 31 8.86 14.86 20.23
CA LYS A 31 10.10 14.80 19.47
C LYS A 31 10.65 13.38 19.38
N ASP A 32 10.69 12.66 20.50
CA ASP A 32 11.14 11.25 20.53
C ASP A 32 10.22 10.35 19.66
N LYS A 33 8.90 10.58 19.68
CA LYS A 33 7.94 9.90 18.78
C LYS A 33 8.23 10.20 17.31
N GLN A 34 8.48 11.47 16.97
CA GLN A 34 8.75 11.91 15.60
C GLN A 34 10.05 11.30 15.06
N ASP A 35 11.12 11.27 15.85
CA ASP A 35 12.41 10.72 15.43
C ASP A 35 12.31 9.21 15.09
N GLU A 36 11.58 8.45 15.91
CA GLU A 36 11.35 7.02 15.67
C GLU A 36 10.39 6.76 14.49
N LEU A 37 9.35 7.59 14.33
CA LEU A 37 8.48 7.54 13.15
C LEU A 37 9.25 7.83 11.87
N MET A 38 10.12 8.85 11.87
CA MET A 38 10.98 9.19 10.74
C MET A 38 11.91 8.05 10.35
N ARG A 39 12.50 7.37 11.34
CA ARG A 39 13.35 6.21 11.10
C ARG A 39 12.60 5.10 10.35
N ARG A 40 11.42 4.70 10.86
CA ARG A 40 10.59 3.65 10.25
C ARG A 40 10.07 4.06 8.87
N PHE A 41 9.70 5.32 8.72
CA PHE A 41 9.24 5.88 7.45
C PHE A 41 10.32 5.75 6.36
N ILE A 42 11.58 6.09 6.67
CA ILE A 42 12.69 5.96 5.71
C ILE A 42 12.90 4.49 5.30
N GLU A 43 12.77 3.54 6.23
CA GLU A 43 12.89 2.11 5.93
C GLU A 43 11.79 1.66 4.96
N ILE A 44 10.55 2.04 5.22
CA ILE A 44 9.39 1.68 4.38
C ILE A 44 9.47 2.35 3.00
N VAL A 45 9.87 3.62 2.92
CA VAL A 45 10.04 4.34 1.64
C VAL A 45 11.07 3.65 0.74
N LYS A 46 12.16 3.15 1.31
CA LYS A 46 13.17 2.39 0.54
C LYS A 46 12.60 1.07 0.02
N GLU A 47 11.86 0.33 0.85
CA GLU A 47 11.22 -0.92 0.42
C GLU A 47 10.17 -0.66 -0.65
N ASN A 48 9.36 0.39 -0.49
CA ASN A 48 8.35 0.83 -1.44
C ASN A 48 8.98 1.16 -2.80
N LYS A 49 10.02 2.00 -2.83
CA LYS A 49 10.70 2.35 -4.07
C LYS A 49 11.23 1.11 -4.80
N ARG A 50 11.88 0.20 -4.07
CA ARG A 50 12.40 -1.06 -4.64
C ARG A 50 11.29 -1.92 -5.24
N LEU A 51 10.20 -2.13 -4.51
CA LEU A 51 9.06 -2.93 -4.99
C LEU A 51 8.36 -2.26 -6.17
N ARG A 52 8.25 -0.93 -6.17
CA ARG A 52 7.66 -0.19 -7.29
C ARG A 52 8.47 -0.38 -8.57
N GLU A 53 9.78 -0.22 -8.51
CA GLU A 53 10.68 -0.43 -9.66
C GLU A 53 10.57 -1.88 -10.20
N GLU A 54 10.49 -2.87 -9.30
CA GLU A 54 10.32 -4.28 -9.66
C GLU A 54 8.95 -4.54 -10.34
N VAL A 55 7.86 -4.07 -9.73
CA VAL A 55 6.50 -4.24 -10.26
C VAL A 55 6.33 -3.51 -11.60
N GLU A 56 6.85 -2.30 -11.75
CA GLU A 56 6.78 -1.55 -13.01
C GLU A 56 7.53 -2.26 -14.15
N ALA A 57 8.71 -2.82 -13.85
CA ALA A 57 9.48 -3.58 -14.83
C ALA A 57 8.74 -4.86 -15.28
N GLU A 58 8.17 -5.61 -14.34
CA GLU A 58 7.42 -6.83 -14.64
C GLU A 58 6.10 -6.55 -15.37
N LEU A 59 5.35 -5.53 -14.95
CA LEU A 59 4.14 -5.06 -15.66
C LEU A 59 4.47 -4.63 -17.09
N SER A 60 5.53 -3.84 -17.29
CA SER A 60 5.92 -3.38 -18.62
C SER A 60 6.24 -4.54 -19.55
N LYS A 61 6.90 -5.59 -19.05
CA LYS A 61 7.17 -6.80 -19.81
C LYS A 61 5.87 -7.54 -20.14
N SER A 62 5.01 -7.76 -19.15
CA SER A 62 3.74 -8.48 -19.32
C SER A 62 2.82 -7.79 -20.32
N PHE A 63 2.73 -6.45 -20.29
CA PHE A 63 1.93 -5.70 -21.25
C PHE A 63 2.51 -5.73 -22.67
N LYS A 64 3.83 -5.80 -22.84
CA LYS A 64 4.43 -5.99 -24.17
C LYS A 64 4.09 -7.35 -24.74
N ASP A 65 4.19 -8.40 -23.92
CA ASP A 65 3.87 -9.77 -24.32
C ASP A 65 2.37 -9.87 -24.68
N PHE A 66 1.50 -9.27 -23.87
CA PHE A 66 0.06 -9.17 -24.16
C PHE A 66 -0.23 -8.40 -25.45
N LEU A 67 0.48 -7.29 -25.71
CA LEU A 67 0.32 -6.51 -26.93
C LEU A 67 0.72 -7.32 -28.17
N LEU A 68 1.82 -8.06 -28.11
CA LEU A 68 2.25 -8.96 -29.18
C LEU A 68 1.18 -10.04 -29.43
N ALA A 69 0.68 -10.69 -28.37
CA ALA A 69 -0.39 -11.68 -28.50
C ALA A 69 -1.66 -11.08 -29.14
N SER A 70 -2.04 -9.86 -28.76
CA SER A 70 -3.20 -9.17 -29.34
C SER A 70 -3.05 -8.83 -30.82
N ALA A 71 -1.82 -8.72 -31.32
CA ALA A 71 -1.56 -8.49 -32.74
C ALA A 71 -1.77 -9.75 -33.59
N PHE A 72 -1.67 -10.94 -32.99
CA PHE A 72 -1.87 -12.22 -33.68
C PHE A 72 -3.29 -12.77 -33.55
N MET A 73 -4.11 -12.22 -32.65
CA MET A 73 -5.48 -12.65 -32.39
C MET A 73 -6.50 -11.64 -32.95
N SER A 74 -7.71 -12.10 -33.29
CA SER A 74 -8.79 -11.16 -33.61
C SER A 74 -9.28 -10.47 -32.33
N PRO A 75 -9.73 -9.20 -32.40
CA PRO A 75 -10.27 -8.51 -31.23
C PRO A 75 -11.43 -9.25 -30.56
N GLU A 76 -12.33 -9.87 -31.33
CA GLU A 76 -13.47 -10.60 -30.77
C GLU A 76 -13.04 -11.85 -30.01
N MET A 77 -11.99 -12.55 -30.49
CA MET A 77 -11.44 -13.73 -29.83
C MET A 77 -10.74 -13.38 -28.53
N LEU A 78 -9.99 -12.26 -28.51
CA LEU A 78 -9.34 -11.75 -27.29
C LEU A 78 -10.38 -11.39 -26.23
N GLU A 79 -11.44 -10.69 -26.62
CA GLU A 79 -12.52 -10.29 -25.72
C GLU A 79 -13.21 -11.53 -25.13
N ALA A 80 -13.56 -12.51 -25.97
CA ALA A 80 -14.14 -13.77 -25.51
C ALA A 80 -13.23 -14.53 -24.52
N ALA A 81 -11.91 -14.49 -24.73
CA ALA A 81 -10.94 -15.16 -23.87
C ALA A 81 -10.83 -14.52 -22.47
N VAL A 82 -10.93 -13.20 -22.37
CA VAL A 82 -10.74 -12.47 -21.08
C VAL A 82 -12.05 -12.27 -20.31
N THR A 83 -13.21 -12.49 -20.94
CA THR A 83 -14.53 -12.20 -20.35
C THR A 83 -14.87 -13.09 -19.14
N PHE A 84 -14.31 -14.31 -19.05
CA PHE A 84 -14.67 -15.26 -18.00
C PHE A 84 -13.64 -15.32 -16.87
N PRO A 85 -13.98 -14.86 -15.64
CA PRO A 85 -13.09 -14.98 -14.50
C PRO A 85 -13.08 -16.41 -13.94
N THR A 86 -11.90 -17.04 -13.89
CA THR A 86 -11.68 -18.37 -13.26
C THR A 86 -11.38 -18.29 -11.77
N GLN A 87 -10.98 -17.12 -11.28
CA GLN A 87 -10.56 -16.91 -9.89
C GLN A 87 -11.28 -15.70 -9.29
N LYS A 88 -11.58 -15.81 -8.00
CA LYS A 88 -12.09 -14.69 -7.21
C LYS A 88 -11.09 -14.39 -6.10
N THR A 89 -10.57 -13.18 -6.10
CA THR A 89 -9.66 -12.71 -5.06
C THR A 89 -10.46 -11.87 -4.06
N ASN A 90 -10.58 -12.38 -2.84
CA ASN A 90 -11.17 -11.62 -1.74
C ASN A 90 -10.05 -10.89 -0.99
N LEU A 91 -10.31 -9.64 -0.61
CA LEU A 91 -9.41 -8.80 0.17
C LEU A 91 -9.97 -8.62 1.58
N GLU A 92 -9.21 -9.07 2.58
CA GLU A 92 -9.47 -8.79 3.99
C GLU A 92 -8.51 -7.71 4.47
N ILE A 93 -9.05 -6.58 4.95
CA ILE A 93 -8.26 -5.47 5.48
C ILE A 93 -8.35 -5.48 7.00
N THR A 94 -7.23 -5.68 7.67
CA THR A 94 -7.07 -5.46 9.11
C THR A 94 -6.26 -4.19 9.35
N THR A 95 -6.26 -3.67 10.57
CA THR A 95 -5.48 -2.48 10.92
C THR A 95 -4.47 -2.81 12.02
N LYS A 96 -3.26 -2.28 11.87
CA LYS A 96 -2.17 -2.41 12.83
C LYS A 96 -1.75 -1.04 13.31
N ASN A 97 -1.64 -0.87 14.63
CA ASN A 97 -1.14 0.39 15.20
C ASN A 97 0.39 0.41 15.23
N VAL A 98 0.99 1.45 14.66
CA VAL A 98 2.42 1.76 14.77
C VAL A 98 2.56 3.18 15.29
N MET A 99 2.92 3.31 16.57
CA MET A 99 3.15 4.62 17.22
C MET A 99 1.98 5.60 17.03
N SER A 100 0.75 5.14 17.26
CA SER A 100 -0.50 5.90 17.08
C SER A 100 -0.92 6.17 15.62
N VAL A 101 -0.24 5.56 14.64
CA VAL A 101 -0.69 5.53 13.24
C VAL A 101 -1.36 4.19 12.99
N GLU A 102 -2.62 4.21 12.52
CA GLU A 102 -3.32 3.00 12.07
C GLU A 102 -2.92 2.70 10.63
N ILE A 103 -2.33 1.53 10.43
CA ILE A 103 -1.79 1.10 9.14
C ILE A 103 -2.61 -0.09 8.64
N PRO A 104 -3.05 -0.10 7.37
CA PRO A 104 -3.75 -1.25 6.81
C PRO A 104 -2.82 -2.45 6.64
N GLN A 105 -3.32 -3.63 7.00
CA GLN A 105 -2.78 -4.92 6.64
C GLN A 105 -3.77 -5.58 5.69
N MET A 106 -3.30 -5.90 4.49
CA MET A 106 -4.12 -6.47 3.43
C MET A 106 -3.77 -7.95 3.31
N GLU A 107 -4.72 -8.82 3.60
CA GLU A 107 -4.61 -10.26 3.38
C GLU A 107 -5.48 -10.65 2.19
N PHE A 108 -4.88 -11.39 1.26
CA PHE A 108 -5.56 -11.82 0.04
C PHE A 108 -5.86 -13.30 0.12
N LYS A 109 -7.14 -13.63 -0.08
CA LYS A 109 -7.61 -15.01 -0.18
C LYS A 109 -8.08 -15.23 -1.60
N THR A 110 -7.29 -15.98 -2.35
CA THR A 110 -7.66 -16.40 -3.71
C THR A 110 -8.47 -17.67 -3.63
N GLU A 111 -9.75 -17.60 -3.98
CA GLU A 111 -10.64 -18.74 -4.09
C GLU A 111 -10.78 -19.10 -5.57
N LYS A 112 -10.49 -20.37 -5.89
CA LYS A 112 -10.78 -20.91 -7.22
C LYS A 112 -12.29 -21.16 -7.32
N LEU A 113 -12.93 -20.66 -8.38
CA LEU A 113 -14.37 -20.79 -8.56
C LEU A 113 -14.81 -22.23 -8.92
N THR A 114 -13.86 -23.11 -9.26
CA THR A 114 -14.12 -24.49 -9.69
C THR A 114 -12.99 -25.40 -9.20
N GLU A 115 -13.31 -26.59 -8.69
CA GLU A 115 -12.31 -27.58 -8.23
C GLU A 115 -11.42 -28.10 -9.39
N ASP A 116 -11.94 -28.09 -10.62
CA ASP A 116 -11.25 -28.46 -11.87
C ASP A 116 -10.81 -27.25 -12.72
N GLY A 117 -10.85 -26.03 -12.18
CA GLY A 117 -10.63 -24.81 -12.95
C GLY A 117 -9.20 -24.71 -13.50
N SER A 118 -9.03 -24.87 -14.81
CA SER A 118 -7.79 -24.51 -15.51
C SER A 118 -7.47 -23.03 -15.23
N LEU A 119 -6.17 -22.71 -15.15
CA LEU A 119 -5.71 -21.33 -15.00
C LEU A 119 -6.28 -20.43 -16.11
N TYR A 120 -6.55 -21.02 -17.28
CA TYR A 120 -7.03 -20.36 -18.48
C TYR A 120 -8.53 -20.62 -18.72
N PRO A 121 -9.37 -19.58 -18.85
CA PRO A 121 -10.81 -19.69 -19.13
C PRO A 121 -11.16 -20.02 -20.59
N TYR A 122 -10.17 -20.12 -21.48
CA TYR A 122 -10.34 -20.21 -22.92
C TYR A 122 -9.80 -21.52 -23.51
N GLY A 123 -10.25 -21.85 -24.72
CA GLY A 123 -9.80 -23.04 -25.44
C GLY A 123 -8.48 -22.81 -26.20
N TYR A 124 -7.54 -23.75 -26.06
CA TYR A 124 -6.22 -23.74 -26.72
C TYR A 124 -6.23 -23.65 -28.26
N ALA A 125 -7.37 -23.92 -28.90
CA ALA A 125 -7.49 -23.87 -30.36
C ALA A 125 -7.46 -22.45 -30.93
N GLN A 126 -7.78 -21.45 -30.11
CA GLN A 126 -7.97 -20.06 -30.54
C GLN A 126 -7.01 -19.09 -29.84
N THR A 127 -6.19 -19.56 -28.91
CA THR A 127 -5.26 -18.74 -28.14
C THR A 127 -3.80 -19.05 -28.46
N THR A 128 -2.95 -18.06 -28.26
CA THR A 128 -1.51 -18.16 -28.52
C THR A 128 -0.78 -18.43 -27.21
N ALA A 129 0.33 -19.16 -27.25
CA ALA A 129 1.18 -19.39 -26.07
C ALA A 129 1.66 -18.07 -25.42
N ASP A 130 1.85 -17.02 -26.21
CA ASP A 130 2.21 -15.68 -25.71
C ASP A 130 1.12 -15.06 -24.83
N LEU A 131 -0.15 -15.37 -25.08
CA LEU A 131 -1.27 -14.92 -24.24
C LEU A 131 -1.24 -15.63 -22.88
N ASP A 132 -0.99 -16.93 -22.89
CA ASP A 132 -0.88 -17.75 -21.68
C ASP A 132 0.27 -17.23 -20.79
N GLU A 133 1.44 -16.98 -21.39
CA GLU A 133 2.60 -16.43 -20.69
C GLU A 133 2.34 -15.03 -20.12
N ALA A 134 1.62 -14.18 -20.86
CA ALA A 134 1.25 -12.85 -20.39
C ALA A 134 0.27 -12.90 -19.21
N ILE A 135 -0.69 -13.83 -19.22
CA ILE A 135 -1.67 -13.99 -18.12
C ILE A 135 -0.99 -14.58 -16.88
N ASP A 136 -0.10 -15.56 -17.03
CA ASP A 136 0.65 -16.15 -15.92
C ASP A 136 1.54 -15.10 -15.22
N LYS A 137 2.26 -14.30 -16.03
CA LYS A 137 3.04 -13.15 -15.52
C LYS A 137 2.16 -12.13 -14.80
N LEU A 138 1.00 -11.77 -15.35
CA LEU A 138 0.07 -10.86 -14.68
C LEU A 138 -0.43 -11.41 -13.35
N SER A 139 -0.70 -12.71 -13.26
CA SER A 139 -1.10 -13.35 -12.00
C SER A 139 0.00 -13.26 -10.95
N TYR A 140 1.25 -13.49 -11.33
CA TYR A 140 2.39 -13.37 -10.42
C TYR A 140 2.65 -11.93 -9.97
N VAL A 141 2.51 -10.98 -10.88
CA VAL A 141 2.69 -9.55 -10.59
C VAL A 141 1.58 -9.02 -9.70
N MET A 142 0.36 -9.57 -9.79
CA MET A 142 -0.77 -9.16 -8.97
C MET A 142 -0.45 -9.23 -7.47
N ASP A 143 0.16 -10.32 -7.00
CA ASP A 143 0.54 -10.47 -5.59
C ASP A 143 1.51 -9.37 -5.12
N LYS A 144 2.50 -9.03 -5.97
CA LYS A 144 3.46 -7.96 -5.68
C LYS A 144 2.80 -6.58 -5.71
N LEU A 145 1.89 -6.34 -6.65
CA LEU A 145 1.15 -5.09 -6.80
C LEU A 145 0.27 -4.83 -5.59
N LEU A 146 -0.38 -5.87 -5.09
CA LEU A 146 -1.21 -5.82 -3.89
C LEU A 146 -0.37 -5.50 -2.64
N ARG A 147 0.81 -6.11 -2.50
CA ARG A 147 1.76 -5.76 -1.44
C ARG A 147 2.27 -4.33 -1.57
N LEU A 148 2.53 -3.86 -2.80
CA LEU A 148 2.93 -2.49 -3.08
C LEU A 148 1.83 -1.51 -2.64
N ALA A 149 0.57 -1.80 -2.95
CA ALA A 149 -0.58 -0.97 -2.55
C ALA A 149 -0.68 -0.82 -1.03
N GLN A 150 -0.45 -1.91 -0.28
CA GLN A 150 -0.39 -1.86 1.18
C GLN A 150 0.74 -0.96 1.68
N LEU A 151 1.96 -1.12 1.13
CA LEU A 151 3.12 -0.32 1.54
C LEU A 151 2.98 1.16 1.19
N GLU A 152 2.43 1.47 0.01
CA GLU A 152 2.13 2.84 -0.40
C GLU A 152 1.14 3.50 0.54
N LYS A 153 0.04 2.81 0.86
CA LYS A 153 -0.94 3.38 1.78
C LYS A 153 -0.38 3.58 3.18
N SER A 154 0.43 2.62 3.65
CA SER A 154 1.15 2.73 4.92
C SER A 154 2.09 3.93 4.94
N THR A 155 2.82 4.16 3.84
CA THR A 155 3.76 5.27 3.68
C THR A 155 3.03 6.61 3.71
N GLN A 156 1.90 6.73 3.00
CA GLN A 156 1.07 7.94 2.99
C GLN A 156 0.56 8.29 4.40
N LEU A 157 -0.01 7.30 5.11
CA LEU A 157 -0.54 7.53 6.46
C LEU A 157 0.54 7.91 7.47
N MET A 158 1.74 7.33 7.34
CA MET A 158 2.89 7.74 8.16
C MET A 158 3.34 9.16 7.82
N ALA A 159 3.39 9.53 6.54
CA ALA A 159 3.78 10.86 6.11
C ALA A 159 2.82 11.93 6.66
N ASP A 160 1.51 11.69 6.60
CA ASP A 160 0.48 12.58 7.13
C ASP A 160 0.65 12.80 8.65
N GLU A 161 0.98 11.76 9.41
CA GLU A 161 1.22 11.88 10.85
C GLU A 161 2.53 12.63 11.17
N ILE A 162 3.59 12.38 10.38
CA ILE A 162 4.87 13.10 10.50
C ILE A 162 4.66 14.60 10.21
N GLU A 163 3.85 14.94 9.22
CA GLU A 163 3.53 16.34 8.90
C GLU A 163 2.73 17.00 10.03
N LYS A 164 1.73 16.31 10.60
CA LYS A 164 0.97 16.83 11.76
C LYS A 164 1.80 17.02 13.03
N THR A 165 2.91 16.29 13.17
CA THR A 165 3.80 16.39 14.34
C THR A 165 4.93 17.42 14.16
N ARG A 166 5.15 17.95 12.96
CA ARG A 166 6.06 19.09 12.70
C ARG A 166 5.40 20.43 13.08
#